data_AF-A0AAU4JHL7-F1
#
_entry.id   AF-A0AAU4JHL7-F1
#
_cell.length_a   1.000
_cell.length_b   1.000
_cell.length_c   1.000
_cell.angle_alpha   90.00
_cell.angle_beta   90.00
_cell.angle_gamma   90.00
#
_symmetry.space_group_name_H-M   'P 1'
#
loop_
_entity.id
_entity.type
_entity.pdbx_description
1 polymer ?
#
loop_
_entity_poly.entity_id
_entity_poly.type
_entity_poly.pdbx_seq_one_letter_code
_entity_poly.pdbx_strand_id
1 'polypeptide(L)'
;MTQVQAPPARAVTDPVDVPTRPAPPAERPGRGRVGPVLVGQLVVLELCVVGVWAATAGPSWVLAAAGAAALLVVLAAFARRGGRWWFEDLLLRRRLRRRGERASAALASGTATDPRLAALAPELSVIELTDRGTRLGIGRDDQGWFAAVALQSATGAAVGSVDATAVDRALRVLADFNAPVSRAQVVAHTLVWYPAPGAPPAAHRTVWVAVRLTVRDARVEAVSRGGGLTGVHRTVAAGIGRLGKALTSAGLAHRPLGREELRAAIVSAAGLDLVPEAPAENWRGLRGGGWTHRCMALRGRFDAPLGPLVDAITATSAPSHTVAVTVSSDGRVAAPLLRVAAMDNHVEALVKVVREVAGRVGASTRPMDGQHAPGVYATAPVASALGVSTGLRSR
;
A
#
# COMPACT_ATOMS: atom_id res chain seq x y z
N MET A 1 28.38 -29.59 -53.55
CA MET A 1 28.37 -28.13 -53.64
C MET A 1 27.46 -27.75 -54.79
N THR A 2 26.26 -27.27 -54.48
CA THR A 2 25.25 -26.86 -55.47
C THR A 2 24.49 -25.72 -54.81
N GLN A 3 24.77 -24.52 -55.29
CA GLN A 3 24.33 -23.25 -54.72
C GLN A 3 22.96 -22.93 -55.32
N VAL A 4 21.89 -23.01 -54.53
CA VAL A 4 20.55 -22.60 -54.94
C VAL A 4 20.43 -21.09 -54.79
N GLN A 5 20.32 -20.41 -55.92
CA GLN A 5 20.24 -18.96 -56.05
C GLN A 5 18.77 -18.53 -55.93
N ALA A 6 18.45 -17.66 -54.96
CA ALA A 6 17.12 -17.11 -54.77
C ALA A 6 16.82 -15.97 -55.76
N PRO A 7 15.57 -15.77 -56.21
CA PRO A 7 15.21 -14.69 -57.14
C PRO A 7 15.26 -13.30 -56.48
N PRO A 8 15.47 -12.21 -57.24
CA PRO A 8 15.65 -10.87 -56.69
C PRO A 8 14.35 -10.29 -56.13
N ALA A 9 14.50 -9.54 -55.03
CA ALA A 9 13.45 -8.84 -54.34
C ALA A 9 12.83 -7.73 -55.21
N ARG A 10 11.50 -7.71 -55.29
CA ARG A 10 10.72 -6.61 -55.86
C ARG A 10 10.64 -5.51 -54.80
N ALA A 11 11.30 -4.38 -55.04
CA ALA A 11 11.08 -3.15 -54.30
C ALA A 11 9.69 -2.60 -54.68
N VAL A 12 8.80 -2.47 -53.69
CA VAL A 12 7.57 -1.68 -53.81
C VAL A 12 7.79 -0.41 -53.00
N THR A 13 7.99 0.67 -53.75
CA THR A 13 7.82 2.07 -53.39
C THR A 13 6.35 2.35 -53.15
N ASP A 14 5.96 2.64 -51.91
CA ASP A 14 5.43 3.94 -51.45
C ASP A 14 4.68 3.78 -50.11
N PRO A 15 4.72 4.82 -49.25
CA PRO A 15 4.13 4.81 -47.92
C PRO A 15 2.62 5.09 -48.03
N VAL A 16 1.88 4.81 -46.96
CA VAL A 16 0.40 4.93 -46.82
C VAL A 16 -0.31 3.59 -47.00
N ASP A 17 -0.26 2.78 -45.95
CA ASP A 17 -1.44 2.20 -45.29
C ASP A 17 -0.96 1.22 -44.21
N VAL A 18 -0.57 1.77 -43.06
CA VAL A 18 -0.56 0.99 -41.82
C VAL A 18 -2.02 0.93 -41.39
N PRO A 19 -2.68 -0.24 -41.32
CA PRO A 19 -4.00 -0.31 -40.72
C PRO A 19 -3.85 0.08 -39.25
N THR A 20 -4.28 1.29 -38.91
CA THR A 20 -4.41 1.79 -37.55
C THR A 20 -5.35 0.83 -36.84
N ARG A 21 -4.78 -0.08 -36.05
CA ARG A 21 -5.54 -1.00 -35.22
C ARG A 21 -6.52 -0.14 -34.40
N PRO A 22 -7.84 -0.33 -34.51
CA PRO A 22 -8.78 0.47 -33.76
C PRO A 22 -8.42 0.36 -32.28
N ALA A 23 -8.14 1.51 -31.67
CA ALA A 23 -7.93 1.60 -30.24
C ALA A 23 -9.15 0.97 -29.56
N PRO A 24 -8.96 0.03 -28.61
CA PRO A 24 -10.10 -0.54 -27.91
C PRO A 24 -10.88 0.60 -27.26
N PRO A 25 -12.22 0.60 -27.36
CA PRO A 25 -13.03 1.62 -26.72
C PRO A 25 -12.68 1.66 -25.24
N ALA A 26 -12.40 2.87 -24.73
CA ALA A 26 -12.17 3.10 -23.31
C ALA A 26 -13.27 2.38 -22.50
N GLU A 27 -12.87 1.36 -21.76
CA GLU A 27 -13.79 0.61 -20.91
C GLU A 27 -14.49 1.60 -19.98
N ARG A 28 -15.80 1.72 -20.17
CA ARG A 28 -16.68 2.45 -19.27
C ARG A 28 -16.45 1.91 -17.85
N PRO A 29 -16.23 2.75 -16.82
CA PRO A 29 -16.10 2.28 -15.45
C PRO A 29 -17.30 1.42 -15.09
N GLY A 30 -17.02 0.19 -14.63
CA GLY A 30 -18.00 -0.87 -14.41
C GLY A 30 -19.30 -0.40 -13.77
N ARG A 31 -20.36 -0.37 -14.59
CA ARG A 31 -21.74 -0.47 -14.12
C ARG A 31 -21.88 -1.79 -13.36
N GLY A 32 -22.42 -1.72 -12.13
CA GLY A 32 -23.15 -2.86 -11.56
C GLY A 32 -22.51 -3.66 -10.41
N ARG A 33 -21.46 -3.19 -9.73
CA ARG A 33 -21.12 -3.76 -8.40
C ARG A 33 -21.76 -2.93 -7.30
N VAL A 34 -23.05 -3.19 -7.08
CA VAL A 34 -23.69 -2.89 -5.81
C VAL A 34 -22.87 -3.64 -4.75
N GLY A 35 -22.05 -2.94 -3.96
CA GLY A 35 -21.13 -3.60 -3.02
C GLY A 35 -21.90 -4.53 -2.07
N PRO A 36 -21.27 -5.59 -1.51
CA PRO A 36 -21.92 -6.53 -0.59
C PRO A 36 -22.59 -5.83 0.61
N VAL A 37 -22.13 -4.64 0.94
CA VAL A 37 -22.71 -3.71 1.91
C VAL A 37 -24.13 -3.29 1.56
N LEU A 38 -24.38 -2.87 0.32
CA LEU A 38 -25.71 -2.45 -0.13
C LEU A 38 -26.67 -3.64 -0.20
N VAL A 39 -26.17 -4.84 -0.53
CA VAL A 39 -26.97 -6.08 -0.48
C VAL A 39 -27.38 -6.38 0.96
N GLY A 40 -26.45 -6.32 1.93
CA GLY A 40 -26.77 -6.52 3.35
C GLY A 40 -27.75 -5.49 3.90
N GLN A 41 -27.64 -4.22 3.48
CA GLN A 41 -28.57 -3.16 3.87
C GLN A 41 -29.97 -3.36 3.29
N LEU A 42 -30.06 -3.84 2.05
CA LEU A 42 -31.33 -4.20 1.42
C LEU A 42 -32.01 -5.33 2.18
N VAL A 43 -31.26 -6.39 2.53
CA VAL A 43 -31.79 -7.52 3.32
C VAL A 43 -32.25 -7.07 4.70
N VAL A 44 -31.51 -6.20 5.38
CA VAL A 44 -31.93 -5.65 6.68
C VAL A 44 -33.22 -4.84 6.54
N LEU A 45 -33.33 -4.01 5.50
CA LEU A 45 -34.54 -3.24 5.22
C LEU A 45 -35.74 -4.17 4.96
N GLU A 46 -35.54 -5.21 4.15
CA GLU A 46 -36.56 -6.21 3.83
C GLU A 46 -37.03 -6.96 5.09
N LEU A 47 -36.10 -7.41 5.95
CA LEU A 47 -36.43 -8.03 7.23
C LEU A 47 -37.19 -7.09 8.18
N CYS A 48 -36.83 -5.80 8.20
CA CYS A 48 -37.56 -4.80 8.97
C CYS A 48 -39.00 -4.63 8.45
N VAL A 49 -39.19 -4.57 7.13
CA VAL A 49 -40.53 -4.48 6.52
C VAL A 49 -41.37 -5.71 6.83
N VAL A 50 -40.80 -6.91 6.67
CA VAL A 50 -41.48 -8.18 6.99
C VAL A 50 -41.82 -8.27 8.47
N GLY A 51 -40.91 -7.86 9.36
CA GLY A 51 -41.14 -7.87 10.81
C GLY A 51 -42.26 -6.91 11.25
N VAL A 52 -42.30 -5.69 10.68
CA VAL A 52 -43.39 -4.73 10.94
C VAL A 52 -44.71 -5.24 10.36
N TRP A 53 -44.69 -5.83 9.17
CA TRP A 53 -45.88 -6.42 8.54
C TRP A 53 -46.46 -7.56 9.39
N ALA A 54 -45.62 -8.48 9.86
CA ALA A 54 -46.05 -9.57 10.75
C ALA A 54 -46.66 -9.04 12.06
N ALA A 55 -46.14 -7.91 12.59
CA ALA A 55 -46.66 -7.29 13.81
C ALA A 55 -48.06 -6.67 13.65
N THR A 56 -48.55 -6.45 12.42
CA THR A 56 -49.91 -5.92 12.18
C THR A 56 -51.01 -6.90 12.57
N ALA A 57 -50.72 -8.20 12.64
CA ALA A 57 -51.65 -9.23 13.11
C ALA A 57 -51.76 -9.27 14.64
N GLY A 58 -50.90 -8.56 15.37
CA GLY A 58 -50.85 -8.54 16.83
C GLY A 58 -51.50 -7.30 17.45
N PRO A 59 -51.48 -7.20 18.79
CA PRO A 59 -51.93 -6.01 19.51
C PRO A 59 -51.15 -4.75 19.11
N SER A 60 -51.77 -3.57 19.22
CA SER A 60 -51.18 -2.28 18.81
C SER A 60 -49.83 -1.95 19.46
N TRP A 61 -49.60 -2.41 20.70
CA TRP A 61 -48.32 -2.22 21.38
C TRP A 61 -47.18 -3.05 20.74
N VAL A 62 -47.47 -4.22 20.18
CA VAL A 62 -46.49 -5.05 19.46
C VAL A 62 -46.07 -4.36 18.17
N LEU A 63 -47.03 -3.78 17.44
CA LEU A 63 -46.76 -2.98 16.26
C LEU A 63 -45.89 -1.76 16.59
N ALA A 64 -46.19 -1.04 17.68
CA ALA A 64 -45.39 0.09 18.12
C ALA A 64 -43.95 -0.33 18.48
N ALA A 65 -43.78 -1.42 19.21
CA ALA A 65 -42.46 -1.94 19.58
C ALA A 65 -41.66 -2.41 18.36
N ALA A 66 -42.29 -3.15 17.44
CA ALA A 66 -41.67 -3.64 16.22
C ALA A 66 -41.29 -2.48 15.28
N GLY A 67 -42.16 -1.49 15.13
CA GLY A 67 -41.90 -0.28 14.35
C GLY A 67 -40.75 0.54 14.93
N ALA A 68 -40.70 0.73 16.25
CA ALA A 68 -39.59 1.42 16.92
C ALA A 68 -38.26 0.66 16.74
N ALA A 69 -38.27 -0.66 16.93
CA ALA A 69 -37.09 -1.49 16.72
C ALA A 69 -36.61 -1.45 15.25
N ALA A 70 -37.52 -1.58 14.29
CA ALA A 70 -37.21 -1.48 12.86
C ALA A 70 -36.62 -0.10 12.51
N LEU A 71 -37.21 0.98 13.03
CA LEU A 71 -36.69 2.33 12.84
C LEU A 71 -35.27 2.48 13.41
N LEU A 72 -35.01 1.96 14.62
CA LEU A 72 -33.68 1.97 15.22
C LEU A 72 -32.67 1.16 14.41
N VAL A 73 -33.06 0.00 13.87
CA VAL A 73 -32.20 -0.84 13.02
C VAL A 73 -31.90 -0.15 11.70
N VAL A 74 -32.90 0.46 11.04
CA VAL A 74 -32.70 1.24 9.82
C VAL A 74 -31.81 2.45 10.11
N LEU A 75 -32.06 3.19 11.18
CA LEU A 75 -31.19 4.30 11.59
C LEU A 75 -29.76 3.80 11.86
N ALA A 76 -29.57 2.66 12.53
CA ALA A 76 -28.23 2.11 12.75
C ALA A 76 -27.54 1.63 11.45
N ALA A 77 -28.31 1.05 10.52
CA ALA A 77 -27.81 0.54 9.25
C ALA A 77 -27.47 1.66 8.25
N PHE A 78 -28.20 2.77 8.31
CA PHE A 78 -28.08 3.91 7.38
C PHE A 78 -27.45 5.18 7.99
N ALA A 79 -27.27 5.24 9.32
CA ALA A 79 -26.59 6.37 9.96
C ALA A 79 -25.15 6.47 9.46
N ARG A 80 -24.85 7.62 8.86
CA ARG A 80 -23.54 7.98 8.33
C ARG A 80 -22.91 9.00 9.27
N ARG A 81 -21.74 8.69 9.82
CA ARG A 81 -20.95 9.63 10.63
C ARG A 81 -19.55 9.74 10.03
N GLY A 82 -19.08 10.96 9.75
CA GLY A 82 -17.73 11.20 9.22
C GLY A 82 -17.43 10.54 7.85
N GLY A 83 -18.46 10.33 7.02
CA GLY A 83 -18.30 9.68 5.71
C GLY A 83 -18.13 8.16 5.75
N ARG A 84 -18.46 7.54 6.89
CA ARG A 84 -18.46 6.10 7.13
C ARG A 84 -19.80 5.67 7.70
N TRP A 85 -20.19 4.43 7.45
CA TRP A 85 -21.41 3.87 8.02
C TRP A 85 -21.09 3.24 9.38
N TRP A 86 -22.04 3.26 10.32
CA TRP A 86 -21.78 2.75 11.68
C TRP A 86 -21.31 1.28 11.72
N PHE A 87 -21.85 0.42 10.86
CA PHE A 87 -21.40 -0.98 10.78
C PHE A 87 -19.95 -1.12 10.28
N GLU A 88 -19.46 -0.21 9.41
CA GLU A 88 -18.06 -0.21 8.98
C GLU A 88 -17.13 0.05 10.16
N ASP A 89 -17.51 0.96 11.04
CA ASP A 89 -16.76 1.26 12.27
C ASP A 89 -16.78 0.07 13.24
N LEU A 90 -17.94 -0.58 13.42
CA LEU A 90 -18.03 -1.79 14.23
C LEU A 90 -17.14 -2.91 13.70
N LEU A 91 -17.15 -3.16 12.38
CA LEU A 91 -16.30 -4.15 11.73
C LEU A 91 -14.81 -3.82 11.90
N LEU A 92 -14.43 -2.55 11.76
CA LEU A 92 -13.05 -2.14 12.03
C LEU A 92 -12.65 -2.33 13.48
N ARG A 93 -13.52 -1.99 14.44
CA ARG A 93 -13.23 -2.19 15.88
C ARG A 93 -13.02 -3.67 16.19
N ARG A 94 -13.85 -4.54 15.61
CA ARG A 94 -13.68 -6.01 15.73
C ARG A 94 -12.35 -6.47 15.11
N ARG A 95 -11.98 -5.97 13.93
CA ARG A 95 -10.70 -6.29 13.27
C ARG A 95 -9.51 -5.78 14.07
N LEU A 96 -9.58 -4.56 14.60
CA LEU A 96 -8.56 -3.97 15.46
C LEU A 96 -8.34 -4.83 16.70
N ARG A 97 -9.41 -5.20 17.41
CA ARG A 97 -9.31 -6.07 18.59
C ARG A 97 -8.67 -7.42 18.25
N ARG A 98 -9.11 -8.08 17.17
CA ARG A 98 -8.52 -9.35 16.70
C ARG A 98 -7.04 -9.20 16.32
N ARG A 99 -6.63 -8.08 15.72
CA ARG A 99 -5.21 -7.82 15.44
C ARG A 99 -4.41 -7.64 16.73
N GLY A 100 -4.95 -6.92 17.70
CA GLY A 100 -4.34 -6.80 19.04
C GLY A 100 -4.17 -8.15 19.73
N GLU A 101 -5.21 -8.98 19.74
CA GLU A 101 -5.16 -10.34 20.29
C GLU A 101 -4.08 -11.21 19.62
N ARG A 102 -3.98 -11.16 18.28
CA ARG A 102 -2.95 -11.88 17.53
C ARG A 102 -1.53 -11.37 17.80
N ALA A 103 -1.35 -10.05 17.86
CA ALA A 103 -0.06 -9.46 18.17
C ALA A 103 0.43 -9.86 19.57
N SER A 104 -0.45 -9.78 20.57
CA SER A 104 -0.16 -10.23 21.93
C SER A 104 0.16 -11.72 22.00
N ALA A 105 -0.60 -12.56 21.28
CA ALA A 105 -0.34 -14.00 21.21
C ALA A 105 1.01 -14.33 20.54
N ALA A 106 1.36 -13.60 19.47
CA ALA A 106 2.64 -13.78 18.78
C ALA A 106 3.84 -13.40 19.66
N LEU A 107 3.70 -12.32 20.45
CA LEU A 107 4.71 -11.92 21.43
C LEU A 107 4.83 -12.93 22.57
N ALA A 108 3.70 -13.38 23.14
CA ALA A 108 3.69 -14.34 24.26
C ALA A 108 4.25 -15.71 23.87
N SER A 109 4.04 -16.14 22.61
CA SER A 109 4.56 -17.42 22.08
C SER A 109 5.99 -17.34 21.55
N GLY A 110 6.60 -16.14 21.48
CA GLY A 110 7.93 -15.95 20.88
C GLY A 110 7.98 -16.24 19.38
N THR A 111 6.84 -16.30 18.69
CA THR A 111 6.76 -16.58 17.25
C THR A 111 7.11 -15.38 16.39
N ALA A 112 6.94 -14.16 16.91
CA ALA A 112 7.34 -12.94 16.23
C ALA A 112 8.88 -12.83 16.20
N THR A 113 9.47 -12.90 15.00
CA THR A 113 10.95 -12.81 14.86
C THR A 113 11.50 -11.43 15.25
N ASP A 114 10.71 -10.37 15.08
CA ASP A 114 11.02 -9.03 15.60
C ASP A 114 9.79 -8.50 16.36
N PRO A 115 9.89 -8.28 17.68
CA PRO A 115 8.78 -7.79 18.50
C PRO A 115 8.14 -6.50 17.97
N ARG A 116 8.92 -5.63 17.32
CA ARG A 116 8.44 -4.37 16.77
C ARG A 116 7.45 -4.56 15.63
N LEU A 117 7.58 -5.66 14.89
CA LEU A 117 6.73 -5.98 13.76
C LEU A 117 5.50 -6.81 14.14
N ALA A 118 5.39 -7.28 15.40
CA ALA A 118 4.31 -8.16 15.84
C ALA A 118 2.90 -7.55 15.64
N ALA A 119 2.75 -6.24 15.82
CA ALA A 119 1.48 -5.54 15.58
C ALA A 119 1.14 -5.35 14.10
N LEU A 120 2.15 -5.41 13.20
CA LEU A 120 2.02 -5.11 11.78
C LEU A 120 1.86 -6.40 10.96
N ALA A 121 2.76 -7.36 11.17
CA ALA A 121 2.87 -8.60 10.43
C ALA A 121 3.50 -9.69 11.32
N PRO A 122 2.72 -10.31 12.23
CA PRO A 122 3.25 -11.30 13.17
C PRO A 122 3.79 -12.56 12.48
N GLU A 123 3.31 -12.87 11.27
CA GLU A 123 3.73 -14.03 10.47
C GLU A 123 4.89 -13.70 9.50
N LEU A 124 5.46 -12.49 9.57
CA LEU A 124 6.54 -12.07 8.68
C LEU A 124 7.78 -12.93 8.88
N SER A 125 8.19 -13.59 7.80
CA SER A 125 9.48 -14.27 7.71
C SER A 125 10.28 -13.70 6.53
N VAL A 126 11.59 -13.62 6.67
CA VAL A 126 12.48 -13.19 5.58
C VAL A 126 13.56 -14.23 5.43
N ILE A 127 13.68 -14.77 4.21
CA ILE A 127 14.73 -15.72 3.85
C ILE A 127 15.76 -15.05 2.95
N GLU A 128 16.89 -15.72 2.78
CA GLU A 128 17.92 -15.31 1.84
C GLU A 128 17.96 -16.29 0.67
N LEU A 129 17.89 -15.75 -0.54
CA LEU A 129 18.14 -16.45 -1.78
C LEU A 129 19.44 -15.91 -2.38
N THR A 130 20.38 -16.80 -2.70
CA THR A 130 21.57 -16.43 -3.48
C THR A 130 21.34 -16.85 -4.92
N ASP A 131 21.33 -15.90 -5.84
CA ASP A 131 21.22 -16.15 -7.28
C ASP A 131 22.39 -15.47 -8.00
N ARG A 132 23.23 -16.26 -8.69
CA ARG A 132 24.40 -15.77 -9.44
C ARG A 132 25.30 -14.81 -8.65
N GLY A 133 25.55 -15.10 -7.37
CA GLY A 133 26.36 -14.28 -6.47
C GLY A 133 25.66 -13.04 -5.90
N THR A 134 24.43 -12.74 -6.34
CA THR A 134 23.60 -11.68 -5.76
C THR A 134 22.78 -12.24 -4.61
N ARG A 135 22.88 -11.61 -3.44
CA ARG A 135 22.08 -11.92 -2.26
C ARG A 135 20.75 -11.18 -2.33
N LEU A 136 19.65 -11.92 -2.30
CA LEU A 136 18.29 -11.40 -2.38
C LEU A 136 17.47 -11.85 -1.17
N GLY A 137 16.98 -10.89 -0.39
CA GLY A 137 15.99 -11.12 0.65
C GLY A 137 14.61 -11.35 0.03
N ILE A 138 13.94 -12.42 0.45
CA ILE A 138 12.54 -12.67 0.10
C ILE A 138 11.73 -12.68 1.40
N GLY A 139 10.86 -11.69 1.54
CA GLY A 139 9.87 -11.62 2.60
C GLY A 139 8.64 -12.47 2.27
N ARG A 140 8.05 -13.07 3.28
CA ARG A 140 6.79 -13.81 3.22
C ARG A 140 5.89 -13.39 4.37
N ASP A 141 4.63 -13.15 4.05
CA ASP A 141 3.55 -12.84 4.99
C ASP A 141 2.26 -13.56 4.57
N ASP A 142 1.13 -13.19 5.18
CA ASP A 142 -0.20 -13.78 4.95
C ASP A 142 -0.76 -13.50 3.55
N GLN A 143 -0.22 -12.52 2.83
CA GLN A 143 -0.69 -12.09 1.53
C GLN A 143 0.20 -12.56 0.37
N GLY A 144 1.41 -13.03 0.64
CA GLY A 144 2.29 -13.64 -0.35
C GLY A 144 3.77 -13.41 -0.10
N TRP A 145 4.53 -13.27 -1.19
CA TRP A 145 5.98 -13.08 -1.17
C TRP A 145 6.35 -11.75 -1.77
N PHE A 146 7.38 -11.12 -1.24
CA PHE A 146 7.86 -9.83 -1.73
C PHE A 146 9.38 -9.73 -1.63
N ALA A 147 9.93 -8.82 -2.41
CA ALA A 147 11.33 -8.44 -2.36
C ALA A 147 11.45 -6.96 -2.75
N ALA A 148 12.57 -6.33 -2.43
CA ALA A 148 12.77 -4.92 -2.73
C ALA A 148 14.20 -4.59 -3.15
N VAL A 149 14.33 -3.47 -3.85
CA VAL A 149 15.60 -2.81 -4.16
C VAL A 149 15.63 -1.45 -3.44
N ALA A 150 16.81 -0.99 -3.03
CA ALA A 150 17.02 0.39 -2.62
C ALA A 150 17.54 1.21 -3.81
N LEU A 151 17.00 2.40 -4.02
CA LEU A 151 17.57 3.39 -4.92
C LEU A 151 18.80 4.02 -4.26
N GLN A 152 19.81 4.29 -5.06
CA GLN A 152 21.04 4.93 -4.63
C GLN A 152 21.00 6.42 -4.99
N SER A 153 21.66 7.24 -4.16
CA SER A 153 21.87 8.66 -4.48
C SER A 153 22.63 8.81 -5.81
N ALA A 154 22.27 9.83 -6.59
CA ALA A 154 22.93 10.14 -7.86
C ALA A 154 24.43 10.45 -7.69
N THR A 155 24.86 10.88 -6.49
CA THR A 155 26.27 11.08 -6.16
C THR A 155 27.05 9.78 -5.95
N GLY A 156 26.39 8.61 -6.03
CA GLY A 156 27.02 7.30 -5.81
C GLY A 156 27.47 7.04 -4.37
N ALA A 157 27.36 8.03 -3.48
CA ALA A 157 27.70 7.90 -2.08
C ALA A 157 26.68 6.98 -1.38
N ALA A 158 27.19 5.98 -0.66
CA ALA A 158 26.39 5.07 0.15
C ALA A 158 25.53 5.78 1.22
N VAL A 159 25.86 7.05 1.55
CA VAL A 159 25.25 7.86 2.62
C VAL A 159 24.49 9.09 2.05
N GLY A 160 24.24 9.14 0.73
CA GLY A 160 23.51 10.25 0.11
C GLY A 160 21.98 10.16 0.27
N SER A 161 21.32 11.29 0.52
CA SER A 161 19.86 11.41 0.49
C SER A 161 19.36 11.29 -0.95
N VAL A 162 18.37 10.44 -1.21
CA VAL A 162 17.78 10.29 -2.55
C VAL A 162 16.87 11.47 -2.86
N ASP A 163 17.00 12.05 -4.04
CA ASP A 163 16.18 13.19 -4.48
C ASP A 163 14.69 12.82 -4.63
N ALA A 164 13.79 13.76 -4.36
CA ALA A 164 12.35 13.50 -4.39
C ALA A 164 11.85 13.21 -5.81
N THR A 165 12.50 13.73 -6.85
CA THR A 165 12.18 13.41 -8.26
C THR A 165 12.41 11.95 -8.60
N ALA A 166 13.23 11.22 -7.83
CA ALA A 166 13.42 9.78 -8.01
C ALA A 166 12.12 9.01 -7.70
N VAL A 167 11.24 9.54 -6.84
CA VAL A 167 9.92 8.95 -6.56
C VAL A 167 9.07 8.97 -7.82
N ASP A 168 9.02 10.11 -8.51
CA ASP A 168 8.23 10.28 -9.74
C ASP A 168 8.80 9.49 -10.91
N ARG A 169 10.13 9.39 -11.01
CA ARG A 169 10.78 8.54 -12.01
C ARG A 169 10.50 7.06 -11.75
N ALA A 170 10.63 6.61 -10.50
CA ALA A 170 10.33 5.22 -10.14
C ALA A 170 8.85 4.88 -10.38
N LEU A 171 7.93 5.80 -10.06
CA LEU A 171 6.50 5.58 -10.29
C LEU A 171 6.17 5.46 -11.78
N ARG A 172 6.80 6.27 -12.64
CA ARG A 172 6.69 6.14 -14.11
C ARG A 172 7.19 4.79 -14.60
N VAL A 173 8.34 4.32 -14.09
CA VAL A 173 8.84 2.97 -14.38
C VAL A 173 7.79 1.91 -14.01
N LEU A 174 7.15 2.05 -12.85
CA LEU A 174 6.15 1.08 -12.38
C LEU A 174 4.84 1.10 -13.18
N ALA A 175 4.45 2.25 -13.74
CA ALA A 175 3.24 2.36 -14.57
C ALA A 175 3.33 1.47 -15.83
N ASP A 176 4.53 1.35 -16.40
CA ASP A 176 4.80 0.53 -17.59
C ASP A 176 5.41 -0.85 -17.24
N PHE A 177 5.56 -1.16 -15.94
CA PHE A 177 6.27 -2.33 -15.49
C PHE A 177 5.44 -3.61 -15.63
N ASN A 178 5.83 -4.46 -16.57
CA ASN A 178 5.23 -5.79 -16.77
C ASN A 178 6.20 -6.93 -16.40
N ALA A 179 5.88 -7.64 -15.33
CA ALA A 179 6.65 -8.75 -14.80
C ALA A 179 5.69 -9.78 -14.16
N PRO A 180 6.15 -11.02 -13.89
CA PRO A 180 5.33 -12.05 -13.23
C PRO A 180 5.18 -11.75 -11.73
N VAL A 181 4.68 -10.56 -11.40
CA VAL A 181 4.42 -10.07 -10.05
C VAL A 181 3.03 -9.45 -10.02
N SER A 182 2.37 -9.51 -8.88
CA SER A 182 1.02 -8.99 -8.69
C SER A 182 0.99 -7.47 -8.59
N ARG A 183 2.01 -6.91 -7.93
CA ARG A 183 2.12 -5.48 -7.60
C ARG A 183 3.56 -5.05 -7.52
N ALA A 184 3.78 -3.77 -7.77
CA ALA A 184 5.01 -3.07 -7.45
C ALA A 184 4.70 -1.83 -6.61
N GLN A 185 5.68 -1.34 -5.86
CA GLN A 185 5.49 -0.24 -4.94
C GLN A 185 6.73 0.65 -4.88
N VAL A 186 6.54 1.97 -4.89
CA VAL A 186 7.58 2.93 -4.51
C VAL A 186 7.33 3.37 -3.07
N VAL A 187 8.38 3.38 -2.25
CA VAL A 187 8.35 3.84 -0.86
C VAL A 187 9.44 4.88 -0.67
N ALA A 188 9.06 6.08 -0.23
CA ALA A 188 9.98 7.15 0.13
C ALA A 188 9.86 7.42 1.63
N HIS A 189 10.90 7.10 2.39
CA HIS A 189 10.99 7.36 3.81
C HIS A 189 11.98 8.50 4.07
N THR A 190 11.57 9.49 4.85
CA THR A 190 12.45 10.57 5.28
C THR A 190 12.50 10.64 6.80
N LEU A 191 13.72 10.79 7.31
CA LEU A 191 13.99 11.23 8.67
C LEU A 191 14.40 12.70 8.65
N VAL A 192 13.89 13.47 9.61
CA VAL A 192 14.24 14.89 9.80
C VAL A 192 14.75 15.07 11.22
N TRP A 193 15.90 15.72 11.37
CA TRP A 193 16.51 16.00 12.67
C TRP A 193 17.19 17.37 12.68
N TYR A 194 17.51 17.84 13.88
CA TYR A 194 18.25 19.08 14.09
C TYR A 194 19.66 18.73 14.56
N PRO A 195 20.70 18.92 13.74
CA PRO A 195 22.05 18.45 14.06
C PRO A 195 22.68 19.21 15.24
N ALA A 196 22.25 20.45 15.47
CA ALA A 196 22.63 21.26 16.62
C ALA A 196 21.49 22.25 16.97
N PRO A 197 21.42 22.75 18.22
CA PRO A 197 20.49 23.81 18.59
C PRO A 197 20.64 25.04 17.68
N GLY A 198 19.52 25.51 17.11
CA GLY A 198 19.51 26.68 16.20
C GLY A 198 19.96 26.39 14.76
N ALA A 199 20.47 25.19 14.46
CA ALA A 199 20.79 24.80 13.09
C ALA A 199 19.52 24.52 12.27
N PRO A 200 19.56 24.72 10.93
CA PRO A 200 18.45 24.32 10.08
C PRO A 200 18.20 22.80 10.16
N PRO A 201 16.95 22.35 9.94
CA PRO A 201 16.64 20.92 9.94
C PRO A 201 17.41 20.22 8.81
N ALA A 202 18.04 19.10 9.14
CA ALA A 202 18.62 18.17 8.19
C ALA A 202 17.62 17.05 7.89
N ALA A 203 17.65 16.53 6.66
CA ALA A 203 16.77 15.46 6.24
C ALA A 203 17.52 14.39 5.43
N HIS A 204 17.19 13.13 5.67
CA HIS A 204 17.73 12.00 4.93
C HIS A 204 16.58 11.17 4.36
N ARG A 205 16.55 11.04 3.04
CA ARG A 205 15.54 10.29 2.31
C ARG A 205 16.12 9.00 1.77
N THR A 206 15.47 7.89 2.11
CA THR A 206 15.70 6.59 1.47
C THR A 206 14.50 6.24 0.60
N VAL A 207 14.75 5.73 -0.61
CA VAL A 207 13.70 5.28 -1.52
C VAL A 207 13.90 3.81 -1.85
N TRP A 208 12.84 3.02 -1.67
CA TRP A 208 12.80 1.62 -2.05
C TRP A 208 11.77 1.39 -3.14
N VAL A 209 12.03 0.37 -3.96
CA VAL A 209 11.05 -0.15 -4.91
C VAL A 209 10.84 -1.64 -4.61
N ALA A 210 9.64 -2.00 -4.22
CA ALA A 210 9.27 -3.36 -3.84
C ALA A 210 8.38 -4.00 -4.90
N VAL A 211 8.47 -5.32 -5.05
CA VAL A 211 7.54 -6.13 -5.84
C VAL A 211 6.93 -7.21 -4.97
N ARG A 212 5.69 -7.58 -5.27
CA ARG A 212 4.99 -8.64 -4.56
C ARG A 212 4.33 -9.61 -5.52
N LEU A 213 4.42 -10.89 -5.19
CA LEU A 213 3.67 -11.99 -5.75
C LEU A 213 2.66 -12.49 -4.71
N THR A 214 1.37 -12.30 -4.97
CA THR A 214 0.30 -12.75 -4.05
C THR A 214 0.17 -14.26 -4.05
N VAL A 215 -0.42 -14.82 -2.98
CA VAL A 215 -0.72 -16.26 -2.91
C VAL A 215 -1.55 -16.75 -4.10
N ARG A 216 -2.47 -15.92 -4.60
CA ARG A 216 -3.30 -16.25 -5.76
C ARG A 216 -2.46 -16.37 -7.03
N ASP A 217 -1.64 -15.37 -7.31
CA ASP A 217 -0.88 -15.31 -8.56
C ASP A 217 0.32 -16.26 -8.53
N ALA A 218 0.88 -16.53 -7.35
CA ALA A 218 1.92 -17.55 -7.15
C ALA A 218 1.51 -18.94 -7.67
N ARG A 219 0.22 -19.31 -7.55
CA ARG A 219 -0.29 -20.60 -8.05
C ARG A 219 -0.21 -20.74 -9.57
N VAL A 220 -0.20 -19.61 -10.29
CA VAL A 220 -0.13 -19.58 -11.75
C VAL A 220 1.30 -19.34 -12.20
N GLU A 221 1.94 -18.29 -11.67
CA GLU A 221 3.24 -17.83 -12.14
C GLU A 221 4.40 -18.75 -11.78
N ALA A 222 4.29 -19.54 -10.71
CA ALA A 222 5.33 -20.48 -10.30
C ALA A 222 5.36 -21.75 -11.17
N VAL A 223 4.28 -22.09 -11.88
CA VAL A 223 4.13 -23.38 -12.60
C VAL A 223 5.17 -23.51 -13.70
N SER A 224 5.31 -22.48 -14.54
CA SER A 224 6.33 -22.43 -15.61
C SER A 224 7.77 -22.40 -15.09
N ARG A 225 7.93 -22.31 -13.76
CA ARG A 225 9.21 -22.22 -13.06
C ARG A 225 9.41 -23.39 -12.10
N GLY A 226 8.86 -24.56 -12.43
CA GLY A 226 9.04 -25.80 -11.66
C GLY A 226 8.08 -25.99 -10.48
N GLY A 227 7.15 -25.06 -10.27
CA GLY A 227 6.12 -25.17 -9.25
C GLY A 227 6.64 -25.08 -7.81
N GLY A 228 5.72 -25.22 -6.86
CA GLY A 228 6.02 -25.18 -5.42
C GLY A 228 6.72 -23.89 -4.97
N LEU A 229 7.34 -23.96 -3.79
CA LEU A 229 7.99 -22.79 -3.18
C LEU A 229 9.22 -22.32 -3.97
N THR A 230 9.99 -23.24 -4.57
CA THR A 230 11.15 -22.91 -5.41
C THR A 230 10.72 -22.13 -6.66
N GLY A 231 9.60 -22.51 -7.30
CA GLY A 231 9.04 -21.76 -8.43
C GLY A 231 8.61 -20.35 -8.03
N VAL A 232 8.03 -20.18 -6.84
CA VAL A 232 7.70 -18.86 -6.27
C VAL A 232 8.97 -18.01 -6.09
N HIS A 233 10.02 -18.56 -5.45
CA HIS A 233 11.27 -17.83 -5.25
C HIS A 233 11.91 -17.39 -6.57
N ARG A 234 11.93 -18.28 -7.57
CA ARG A 234 12.41 -17.97 -8.92
C ARG A 234 11.56 -16.91 -9.61
N THR A 235 10.25 -16.90 -9.36
CA THR A 235 9.33 -15.88 -9.90
C THR A 235 9.62 -14.51 -9.30
N VAL A 236 9.77 -14.42 -7.97
CA VAL A 236 10.12 -13.17 -7.28
C VAL A 236 11.49 -12.66 -7.72
N ALA A 237 12.50 -13.53 -7.80
CA ALA A 237 13.83 -13.17 -8.28
C ALA A 237 13.80 -12.65 -9.73
N ALA A 238 13.02 -13.29 -10.62
CA ALA A 238 12.83 -12.80 -11.98
C ALA A 238 12.12 -11.44 -12.02
N GLY A 239 11.17 -11.20 -11.11
CA GLY A 239 10.52 -9.90 -10.92
C GLY A 239 11.53 -8.81 -10.55
N ILE A 240 12.40 -9.07 -9.58
CA ILE A 240 13.49 -8.15 -9.18
C ILE A 240 14.48 -7.91 -10.32
N GLY A 241 14.88 -8.96 -11.05
CA GLY A 241 15.77 -8.82 -12.19
C GLY A 241 15.18 -7.97 -13.32
N ARG A 242 13.87 -8.08 -13.59
CA ARG A 242 13.16 -7.22 -14.55
C ARG A 242 13.03 -5.79 -14.04
N LEU A 243 12.70 -5.62 -12.76
CA LEU A 243 12.61 -4.31 -12.12
C LEU A 243 13.95 -3.58 -12.23
N GLY A 244 15.05 -4.27 -11.92
CA GLY A 244 16.38 -3.67 -12.00
C GLY A 244 16.72 -3.17 -13.40
N LYS A 245 16.44 -3.97 -14.44
CA LYS A 245 16.62 -3.53 -15.84
C LYS A 245 15.79 -2.28 -16.17
N ALA A 246 14.54 -2.23 -15.73
CA ALA A 246 13.65 -1.09 -15.96
C ALA A 246 14.15 0.18 -15.23
N LEU A 247 14.58 0.05 -13.98
CA LEU A 247 15.17 1.16 -13.22
C LEU A 247 16.48 1.66 -13.86
N THR A 248 17.36 0.76 -14.30
CA THR A 248 18.58 1.13 -15.03
C THR A 248 18.26 1.87 -16.33
N SER A 249 17.27 1.43 -17.11
CA SER A 249 16.86 2.14 -18.33
C SER A 249 16.31 3.54 -18.06
N ALA A 250 15.79 3.80 -16.86
CA ALA A 250 15.33 5.11 -16.42
C ALA A 250 16.43 5.95 -15.72
N GLY A 251 17.68 5.48 -15.73
CA GLY A 251 18.81 6.17 -15.09
C GLY A 251 18.72 6.18 -13.56
N LEU A 252 18.08 5.17 -12.95
CA LEU A 252 17.99 5.01 -11.50
C LEU A 252 18.97 3.92 -11.04
N ALA A 253 20.05 4.36 -10.40
CA ALA A 253 20.98 3.47 -9.71
C ALA A 253 20.25 2.79 -8.54
N HIS A 254 20.41 1.48 -8.42
CA HIS A 254 19.70 0.68 -7.43
C HIS A 254 20.52 -0.54 -7.03
N ARG A 255 20.16 -1.13 -5.89
CA ARG A 255 20.71 -2.41 -5.43
C ARG A 255 19.60 -3.30 -4.85
N PRO A 256 19.60 -4.61 -5.12
CA PRO A 256 18.74 -5.54 -4.39
C PRO A 256 19.09 -5.56 -2.90
N LEU A 257 18.07 -5.75 -2.07
CA LEU A 257 18.24 -5.90 -0.63
C LEU A 257 18.44 -7.37 -0.27
N GLY A 258 19.47 -7.67 0.53
CA GLY A 258 19.62 -8.96 1.19
C GLY A 258 18.61 -9.17 2.32
N ARG A 259 18.68 -10.30 3.03
CA ARG A 259 17.73 -10.65 4.11
C ARG A 259 17.70 -9.61 5.24
N GLU A 260 18.85 -9.26 5.80
CA GLU A 260 18.93 -8.31 6.92
C GLU A 260 18.60 -6.89 6.48
N GLU A 261 19.01 -6.51 5.27
CA GLU A 261 18.74 -5.19 4.71
C GLU A 261 17.25 -5.00 4.40
N LEU A 262 16.57 -6.04 3.90
CA LEU A 262 15.13 -6.03 3.70
C LEU A 262 14.40 -5.89 5.04
N ARG A 263 14.83 -6.64 6.08
CA ARG A 263 14.27 -6.50 7.44
C ARG A 263 14.47 -5.07 7.97
N ALA A 264 15.68 -4.52 7.86
CA ALA A 264 15.98 -3.16 8.27
C ALA A 264 15.14 -2.12 7.52
N ALA A 265 14.96 -2.28 6.20
CA ALA A 265 14.13 -1.40 5.39
C ALA A 265 12.66 -1.44 5.81
N ILE A 266 12.11 -2.61 6.17
CA ILE A 266 10.73 -2.73 6.67
C ILE A 266 10.57 -1.99 7.99
N VAL A 267 11.48 -2.21 8.95
CA VAL A 267 11.45 -1.56 10.27
C VAL A 267 11.60 -0.04 10.13
N SER A 268 12.56 0.42 9.33
CA SER A 268 12.85 1.84 9.13
C SER A 268 11.73 2.57 8.41
N ALA A 269 11.22 2.02 7.30
CA ALA A 269 10.08 2.62 6.60
C ALA A 269 8.80 2.68 7.46
N ALA A 270 8.62 1.74 8.40
CA ALA A 270 7.56 1.77 9.39
C ALA A 270 7.79 2.82 10.52
N GLY A 271 9.02 3.34 10.64
CA GLY A 271 9.48 4.25 11.69
C GLY A 271 9.72 3.56 13.03
N LEU A 272 9.87 2.24 13.03
CA LEU A 272 9.98 1.41 14.23
C LEU A 272 11.44 1.17 14.63
N ASP A 273 12.38 1.79 13.94
CA ASP A 273 13.80 1.86 14.31
C ASP A 273 14.07 2.96 15.36
N LEU A 274 13.11 3.86 15.58
CA LEU A 274 13.22 4.94 16.57
C LEU A 274 13.25 4.44 18.01
N VAL A 275 12.58 3.32 18.29
CA VAL A 275 12.44 2.73 19.63
C VAL A 275 12.35 1.21 19.56
N PRO A 276 12.91 0.47 20.54
CA PRO A 276 12.93 -0.99 20.52
C PRO A 276 11.60 -1.64 20.93
N GLU A 277 10.70 -0.92 21.60
CA GLU A 277 9.47 -1.47 22.15
C GLU A 277 8.45 -1.86 21.07
N ALA A 278 7.75 -2.97 21.29
CA ALA A 278 6.64 -3.37 20.43
C ALA A 278 5.50 -2.35 20.51
N PRO A 279 5.06 -1.76 19.38
CA PRO A 279 3.99 -0.79 19.41
C PRO A 279 2.62 -1.48 19.53
N ALA A 280 1.64 -0.78 20.10
CA ALA A 280 0.25 -1.19 20.18
C ALA A 280 -0.64 -0.32 19.28
N GLU A 281 -1.54 -0.96 18.53
CA GLU A 281 -2.53 -0.26 17.71
C GLU A 281 -3.73 0.16 18.55
N ASN A 282 -4.11 1.43 18.47
CA ASN A 282 -5.39 1.94 18.93
C ASN A 282 -6.20 2.49 17.75
N TRP A 283 -7.41 2.97 18.03
CA TRP A 283 -8.31 3.46 16.98
C TRP A 283 -7.70 4.59 16.13
N ARG A 284 -6.89 5.47 16.72
CA ARG A 284 -6.38 6.66 16.03
C ARG A 284 -4.94 6.49 15.55
N GLY A 285 -4.20 5.46 15.96
CA GLY A 285 -2.78 5.32 15.62
C GLY A 285 -2.12 4.08 16.18
N LEU A 286 -0.84 3.95 15.87
CA LEU A 286 0.07 2.93 16.39
C LEU A 286 1.05 3.63 17.35
N ARG A 287 1.18 3.14 18.59
CA ARG A 287 1.95 3.81 19.65
C ARG A 287 2.96 2.88 20.32
N GLY A 288 4.15 3.36 20.61
CA GLY A 288 5.18 2.63 21.36
C GLY A 288 6.38 3.52 21.67
N GLY A 289 7.03 3.32 22.81
CA GLY A 289 8.26 4.04 23.18
C GLY A 289 8.15 5.58 23.19
N GLY A 290 6.97 6.14 23.48
CA GLY A 290 6.72 7.59 23.46
C GLY A 290 6.47 8.20 22.07
N TRP A 291 6.42 7.36 21.03
CA TRP A 291 6.10 7.77 19.67
C TRP A 291 4.69 7.32 19.26
N THR A 292 4.01 8.19 18.51
CA THR A 292 2.74 7.87 17.84
C THR A 292 2.90 7.98 16.33
N HIS A 293 2.50 6.92 15.63
CA HIS A 293 2.43 6.85 14.17
C HIS A 293 0.98 7.05 13.72
N ARG A 294 0.79 7.92 12.72
CA ARG A 294 -0.49 8.20 12.07
C ARG A 294 -0.37 7.87 10.59
N CYS A 295 -1.33 7.12 10.07
CA CYS A 295 -1.37 6.73 8.67
C CYS A 295 -2.61 7.34 8.03
N MET A 296 -2.44 7.87 6.81
CA MET A 296 -3.45 8.58 6.05
C MET A 296 -3.42 8.06 4.62
N ALA A 297 -4.60 7.87 4.02
CA ALA A 297 -4.72 7.68 2.59
C ALA A 297 -4.82 9.05 1.90
N LEU A 298 -3.99 9.27 0.90
CA LEU A 298 -4.01 10.46 0.06
C LEU A 298 -5.05 10.26 -1.05
N ARG A 299 -5.80 11.32 -1.33
CA ARG A 299 -6.88 11.36 -2.33
C ARG A 299 -6.70 12.59 -3.20
N GLY A 300 -6.80 12.44 -4.50
CA GLY A 300 -6.67 13.53 -5.46
C GLY A 300 -6.56 13.00 -6.88
N ARG A 301 -6.27 13.89 -7.83
CA ARG A 301 -5.84 13.50 -9.17
C ARG A 301 -4.42 12.96 -9.05
N PHE A 302 -4.24 11.66 -9.28
CA PHE A 302 -2.95 10.98 -9.10
C PHE A 302 -2.00 11.17 -10.30
N ASP A 303 -2.39 12.06 -11.22
CA ASP A 303 -1.61 12.53 -12.35
C ASP A 303 -0.53 13.54 -11.92
N ALA A 304 -0.62 14.08 -10.69
CA ALA A 304 0.35 15.03 -10.14
C ALA A 304 1.59 14.32 -9.58
N PRO A 305 2.80 14.92 -9.74
CA PRO A 305 4.03 14.38 -9.18
C PRO A 305 3.97 14.35 -7.64
N LEU A 306 4.47 13.27 -7.06
CA LEU A 306 4.55 13.04 -5.61
C LEU A 306 5.82 13.60 -5.00
N GLY A 307 6.88 13.83 -5.78
CA GLY A 307 8.12 14.45 -5.31
C GLY A 307 7.87 15.77 -4.56
N PRO A 308 7.13 16.73 -5.14
CA PRO A 308 6.77 17.97 -4.46
C PRO A 308 5.98 17.78 -3.15
N LEU A 309 5.12 16.76 -3.07
CA LEU A 309 4.42 16.42 -1.83
C LEU A 309 5.39 15.91 -0.76
N VAL A 310 6.33 15.03 -1.13
CA VAL A 310 7.37 14.52 -0.23
C VAL A 310 8.23 15.66 0.30
N ASP A 311 8.63 16.60 -0.55
CA ASP A 311 9.41 17.78 -0.14
C ASP A 311 8.60 18.72 0.75
N ALA A 312 7.34 18.98 0.41
CA ALA A 312 6.46 19.81 1.22
C ALA A 312 6.25 19.25 2.63
N ILE A 313 6.09 17.92 2.77
CA ILE A 313 5.98 17.26 4.09
C ILE A 313 7.33 17.29 4.83
N THR A 314 8.44 17.10 4.12
CA THR A 314 9.79 17.22 4.72
C THR A 314 10.00 18.61 5.32
N ALA A 315 9.50 19.66 4.64
CA ALA A 315 9.57 21.04 5.11
C ALA A 315 8.69 21.33 6.35
N THR A 316 7.81 20.42 6.78
CA THR A 316 7.05 20.58 8.04
C THR A 316 7.84 20.12 9.28
N SER A 317 9.10 19.71 9.10
CA SER A 317 9.93 19.10 10.15
C SER A 317 9.27 17.89 10.83
N ALA A 318 8.52 17.09 10.07
CA ALA A 318 8.02 15.82 10.57
C ALA A 318 9.22 14.89 10.86
N PRO A 319 9.48 14.46 12.11
CA PRO A 319 10.71 13.75 12.43
C PRO A 319 10.90 12.46 11.64
N SER A 320 9.80 11.78 11.33
CA SER A 320 9.78 10.56 10.53
C SER A 320 8.50 10.52 9.70
N HIS A 321 8.64 10.47 8.37
CA HIS A 321 7.50 10.30 7.47
C HIS A 321 7.79 9.30 6.36
N THR A 322 6.75 8.67 5.81
CA THR A 322 6.87 7.71 4.71
C THR A 322 5.71 7.89 3.75
N VAL A 323 6.02 8.12 2.48
CA VAL A 323 5.04 8.10 1.38
C VAL A 323 5.22 6.80 0.60
N ALA A 324 4.13 6.08 0.37
CA ALA A 324 4.16 4.83 -0.38
C ALA A 324 3.04 4.75 -1.41
N VAL A 325 3.36 4.27 -2.62
CA VAL A 325 2.41 4.13 -3.72
C VAL A 325 2.57 2.76 -4.35
N THR A 326 1.45 2.06 -4.49
CA THR A 326 1.41 0.72 -5.06
C THR A 326 0.75 0.78 -6.43
N VAL A 327 1.34 0.10 -7.41
CA VAL A 327 0.84 -0.10 -8.76
C VAL A 327 0.55 -1.58 -8.93
N SER A 328 -0.66 -1.94 -9.35
CA SER A 328 -0.99 -3.32 -9.71
C SER A 328 -0.43 -3.71 -11.07
N SER A 329 -0.35 -5.01 -11.34
CA SER A 329 0.15 -5.55 -12.61
C SER A 329 -0.58 -5.08 -13.86
N ASP A 330 -1.80 -4.56 -13.71
CA ASP A 330 -2.60 -3.94 -14.78
C ASP A 330 -2.40 -2.42 -14.89
N GLY A 331 -1.37 -1.87 -14.23
CA GLY A 331 -1.01 -0.46 -14.28
C GLY A 331 -1.86 0.45 -13.38
N ARG A 332 -2.87 -0.08 -12.66
CA ARG A 332 -3.68 0.77 -11.78
C ARG A 332 -2.89 1.21 -10.56
N VAL A 333 -2.87 2.52 -10.34
CA VAL A 333 -2.25 3.14 -9.17
C VAL A 333 -3.25 3.17 -8.01
N ALA A 334 -2.89 2.54 -6.89
CA ALA A 334 -3.66 2.63 -5.65
C ALA A 334 -3.49 4.01 -5.01
N ALA A 335 -4.46 4.41 -4.17
CA ALA A 335 -4.35 5.64 -3.40
C ALA A 335 -3.03 5.65 -2.58
N PRO A 336 -2.14 6.65 -2.76
CA PRO A 336 -0.92 6.78 -1.99
C PRO A 336 -1.20 6.80 -0.48
N LEU A 337 -0.29 6.23 0.29
CA LEU A 337 -0.34 6.25 1.75
C LEU A 337 0.73 7.18 2.28
N LEU A 338 0.38 7.92 3.34
CA LEU A 338 1.29 8.77 4.10
C LEU A 338 1.27 8.33 5.55
N ARG A 339 2.43 7.86 6.03
CA ARG A 339 2.71 7.67 7.45
C ARG A 339 3.49 8.88 7.96
N VAL A 340 3.13 9.38 9.13
CA VAL A 340 3.93 10.33 9.90
C VAL A 340 4.08 9.81 11.33
N ALA A 341 5.22 10.09 11.96
CA ALA A 341 5.46 9.82 13.36
C ALA A 341 6.08 11.03 14.07
N ALA A 342 5.64 11.24 15.29
CA ALA A 342 6.14 12.23 16.22
C ALA A 342 6.00 11.71 17.66
N MET A 343 6.64 12.40 18.60
CA MET A 343 6.40 12.20 20.02
C MET A 343 4.91 12.35 20.34
N ASP A 344 4.44 11.59 21.33
CA ASP A 344 3.02 11.47 21.68
C ASP A 344 2.32 12.81 21.95
N ASN A 345 3.04 13.76 22.53
CA ASN A 345 2.54 15.11 22.83
C ASN A 345 2.50 16.05 21.62
N HIS A 346 3.15 15.72 20.50
CA HIS A 346 3.24 16.57 19.30
C HIS A 346 2.49 16.02 18.07
N VAL A 347 2.06 14.75 18.10
CA VAL A 347 1.50 14.08 16.93
C VAL A 347 0.24 14.74 16.36
N GLU A 348 -0.65 15.26 17.21
CA GLU A 348 -1.89 15.91 16.74
C GLU A 348 -1.60 17.23 16.03
N ALA A 349 -0.64 18.02 16.54
CA ALA A 349 -0.18 19.24 15.90
C ALA A 349 0.50 18.92 14.55
N LEU A 350 1.36 17.90 14.51
CA LEU A 350 2.01 17.45 13.28
C LEU A 350 0.97 17.03 12.23
N VAL A 351 -0.01 16.20 12.60
CA VAL A 351 -1.06 15.77 11.67
C VAL A 351 -1.82 16.97 11.13
N LYS A 352 -2.18 17.95 11.95
CA LYS A 352 -2.86 19.16 11.49
C LYS A 352 -2.04 19.86 10.39
N VAL A 353 -0.77 20.15 10.64
CA VAL A 353 0.13 20.84 9.70
C VAL A 353 0.31 20.01 8.42
N VAL A 354 0.54 18.71 8.53
CA VAL A 354 0.73 17.83 7.36
C VAL A 354 -0.50 17.79 6.47
N ARG A 355 -1.71 17.77 7.04
CA ARG A 355 -2.94 17.82 6.23
C ARG A 355 -3.12 19.15 5.51
N GLU A 356 -2.80 20.26 6.16
CA GLU A 356 -2.85 21.59 5.56
C GLU A 356 -1.85 21.71 4.40
N VAL A 357 -0.63 21.21 4.60
CA VAL A 357 0.43 21.17 3.57
C VAL A 357 0.05 20.28 2.40
N ALA A 358 -0.45 19.07 2.66
CA ALA A 358 -0.95 18.17 1.62
C ALA A 358 -2.09 18.82 0.82
N GLY A 359 -3.01 19.51 1.50
CA GLY A 359 -4.09 20.25 0.85
C GLY A 359 -3.59 21.35 -0.09
N ARG A 360 -2.55 22.10 0.30
CA ARG A 360 -1.93 23.15 -0.54
C ARG A 360 -1.33 22.61 -1.83
N VAL A 361 -0.83 21.37 -1.82
CA VAL A 361 -0.28 20.70 -3.01
C VAL A 361 -1.33 19.85 -3.75
N GLY A 362 -2.62 20.02 -3.44
CA GLY A 362 -3.73 19.36 -4.13
C GLY A 362 -4.03 17.93 -3.68
N ALA A 363 -3.41 17.46 -2.59
CA ALA A 363 -3.66 16.15 -2.00
C ALA A 363 -4.57 16.27 -0.77
N SER A 364 -5.80 15.75 -0.86
CA SER A 364 -6.65 15.60 0.31
C SER A 364 -6.25 14.35 1.10
N THR A 365 -6.34 14.39 2.42
CA THR A 365 -5.94 13.28 3.29
C THR A 365 -7.17 12.67 3.97
N ARG A 366 -7.15 11.35 4.14
CA ARG A 366 -8.15 10.62 4.93
C ARG A 366 -7.44 9.79 6.00
N PRO A 367 -7.72 10.03 7.29
CA PRO A 367 -7.19 9.18 8.36
C PRO A 367 -7.56 7.71 8.19
N MET A 368 -6.63 6.82 8.55
CA MET A 368 -6.83 5.37 8.54
C MET A 368 -7.26 4.83 9.90
N ASP A 369 -8.19 5.53 10.56
CA ASP A 369 -8.70 5.14 11.87
C ASP A 369 -9.17 3.68 11.91
N GLY A 370 -8.66 2.94 12.90
CA GLY A 370 -8.86 1.50 13.10
C GLY A 370 -8.08 0.62 12.13
N GLN A 371 -7.16 1.17 11.34
CA GLN A 371 -6.31 0.49 10.34
C GLN A 371 -4.90 1.10 10.27
N HIS A 372 -4.37 1.60 11.39
CA HIS A 372 -3.06 2.21 11.43
C HIS A 372 -1.93 1.20 11.33
N ALA A 373 -2.01 0.04 11.99
CA ALA A 373 -0.99 -0.99 11.86
C ALA A 373 -0.86 -1.53 10.42
N PRO A 374 -1.96 -1.96 9.75
CA PRO A 374 -1.85 -2.36 8.35
C PRO A 374 -1.54 -1.17 7.43
N GLY A 375 -1.94 0.05 7.81
CA GLY A 375 -1.48 1.35 7.27
C GLY A 375 0.04 1.46 7.18
N VAL A 376 0.67 1.42 8.35
CA VAL A 376 2.12 1.51 8.52
C VAL A 376 2.82 0.36 7.79
N TYR A 377 2.30 -0.86 7.90
CA TYR A 377 2.88 -1.99 7.18
C TYR A 377 2.81 -1.83 5.67
N ALA A 378 1.71 -1.33 5.12
CA ALA A 378 1.59 -1.04 3.70
C ALA A 378 2.45 0.15 3.26
N THR A 379 2.95 0.99 4.17
CA THR A 379 3.97 2.00 3.83
C THR A 379 5.40 1.46 3.86
N ALA A 380 5.63 0.26 4.39
CA ALA A 380 6.92 -0.42 4.29
C ALA A 380 7.12 -1.03 2.87
N PRO A 381 8.36 -1.35 2.44
CA PRO A 381 8.66 -1.92 1.13
C PRO A 381 8.25 -3.39 1.00
N VAL A 382 6.94 -3.64 1.08
CA VAL A 382 6.31 -4.97 1.06
C VAL A 382 5.30 -5.13 -0.09
N ALA A 383 5.04 -4.04 -0.83
CA ALA A 383 4.05 -3.93 -1.91
C ALA A 383 2.66 -4.47 -1.54
N SER A 384 2.28 -4.28 -0.27
CA SER A 384 0.97 -4.63 0.25
C SER A 384 -0.05 -3.57 -0.13
N ALA A 385 -1.22 -4.00 -0.60
CA ALA A 385 -2.33 -3.10 -0.87
C ALA A 385 -3.28 -3.08 0.33
N LEU A 386 -3.49 -1.91 0.92
CA LEU A 386 -4.66 -1.67 1.74
C LEU A 386 -5.87 -1.52 0.83
N GLY A 387 -6.89 -2.34 1.04
CA GLY A 387 -8.14 -2.33 0.27
C GLY A 387 -9.00 -1.08 0.51
N VAL A 388 -8.44 0.12 0.34
CA VAL A 388 -9.21 1.36 0.32
C VAL A 388 -9.79 1.49 -1.09
N SER A 389 -11.00 0.94 -1.28
CA SER A 389 -11.79 1.23 -2.48
C SER A 389 -12.01 2.74 -2.55
N THR A 390 -11.38 3.41 -3.51
CA THR A 390 -11.71 4.78 -3.90
C THR A 390 -13.10 4.76 -4.51
N GLY A 391 -14.13 4.95 -3.68
CA GLY A 391 -15.43 5.37 -4.16
C GLY A 391 -15.26 6.74 -4.80
N LEU A 392 -15.21 6.80 -6.13
CA LEU A 392 -15.31 8.03 -6.89
C LEU A 392 -16.62 8.73 -6.51
N ARG A 393 -16.51 9.98 -6.06
CA ARG A 393 -17.64 10.92 -6.08
C ARG A 393 -17.83 11.36 -7.52
N SER A 394 -18.96 10.99 -8.14
CA SER A 394 -19.51 11.78 -9.24
C SER A 394 -19.95 13.13 -8.68
N ARG A 395 -19.78 14.17 -9.50
CA ARG A 395 -20.31 15.51 -9.24
C ARG A 395 -21.82 15.49 -9.03
#